data_AF-A0A151T9M3-F1
#
_entry.id   AF-A0A151T9M3-F1
#
_cell.length_a   1.000
_cell.length_b   1.000
_cell.length_c   1.000
_cell.angle_alpha   90.00
_cell.angle_beta   90.00
_cell.angle_gamma   90.00
#
_symmetry.space_group_name_H-M   'P 1'
#
loop_
_entity.id
_entity.type
_entity.pdbx_description
1 polymer ?
#
loop_
_entity_poly.entity_id
_entity_poly.type
_entity_poly.pdbx_seq_one_letter_code
_entity_poly.pdbx_strand_id
1 'polypeptide(L)'
;WCIVGDFNSVRFSQERQGISSAEYGVSNTREFNEFICDMGLDDIPVVGRKFTWYRPNGTARSKLDRFLLSDEWLTIWAGSTQYILPRNISDHCPILMKNTNLDWGPKPFKSLDCWFEDKNFLDFGKKIWNELNVHGTGAFVVKEKLKGLKDKLKRWNKEHFGDIQKQLNRVEGLLNELDKKQDLKDLEDEERRNKKELQERFCDLAKRNESLLRQKSRIK
;
A
#
# COMPACT_ATOMS: atom_id res chain seq x y z
N TRP A 1 2.42 21.93 0.47
CA TRP A 1 1.71 20.98 -0.42
C TRP A 1 2.62 19.80 -0.76
N CYS A 2 2.05 18.73 -1.30
CA CYS A 2 2.78 17.57 -1.81
C CYS A 2 2.23 17.23 -3.18
N ILE A 3 3.10 17.20 -4.20
CA ILE A 3 2.76 16.76 -5.56
C ILE A 3 3.45 15.42 -5.79
N VAL A 4 2.69 14.42 -6.24
CA VAL A 4 3.21 13.08 -6.51
C VAL A 4 2.65 12.55 -7.81
N GLY A 5 3.50 11.87 -8.58
CA GLY A 5 3.08 11.17 -9.77
C GLY A 5 4.24 10.88 -10.71
N ASP A 6 3.88 10.42 -11.89
CA ASP A 6 4.76 10.31 -13.05
C ASP A 6 4.79 11.64 -13.80
N PHE A 7 5.94 12.31 -13.77
CA PHE A 7 6.15 13.59 -14.45
C PHE A 7 6.67 13.43 -15.89
N ASN A 8 6.95 12.19 -16.31
CA ASN A 8 7.57 11.86 -17.60
C ASN A 8 8.88 12.64 -17.89
N SER A 9 9.51 13.18 -16.86
CA SER A 9 10.64 14.12 -16.96
C SER A 9 11.70 13.84 -15.90
N VAL A 10 12.96 14.03 -16.28
CA VAL A 10 14.13 13.89 -15.38
C VAL A 10 14.70 15.28 -15.06
N ARG A 11 15.20 15.46 -13.83
CA ARG A 11 15.85 16.71 -13.39
C ARG A 11 17.33 16.78 -13.77
N PHE A 12 17.99 15.63 -13.75
CA PHE A 12 19.43 15.52 -14.00
C PHE A 12 19.71 14.42 -15.02
N SER A 13 20.82 14.54 -15.77
CA SER A 13 21.19 13.55 -16.78
C SER A 13 21.43 12.16 -16.17
N GLN A 14 21.92 12.09 -14.93
CA GLN A 14 22.19 10.85 -14.20
C GLN A 14 20.92 10.08 -13.83
N GLU A 15 19.76 10.74 -13.83
CA GLU A 15 18.46 10.12 -13.59
C GLU A 15 17.97 9.33 -14.81
N ARG A 16 18.73 9.26 -15.90
CA ARG A 16 18.44 8.47 -17.11
C ARG A 16 19.69 7.69 -17.56
N GLN A 17 19.50 6.44 -17.95
CA GLN A 17 20.59 5.58 -18.45
C GLN A 17 20.11 4.70 -19.61
N GLY A 18 21.04 4.35 -20.51
CA GLY A 18 20.78 3.41 -21.61
C GLY A 18 20.14 4.04 -22.86
N ILE A 19 20.19 5.38 -22.96
CA ILE A 19 19.75 6.15 -24.13
C ILE A 19 20.94 7.02 -24.57
N SER A 20 21.17 7.14 -25.88
CA SER A 20 22.25 7.98 -26.41
C SER A 20 22.00 9.44 -26.05
N SER A 21 23.06 10.18 -25.72
CA SER A 21 23.00 11.61 -25.37
C SER A 21 22.40 12.51 -26.47
N ALA A 22 22.23 11.99 -27.69
CA ALA A 22 21.61 12.68 -28.80
C ALA A 22 20.07 12.73 -28.75
N GLU A 23 19.41 11.83 -28.00
CA GLU A 23 17.95 11.87 -27.76
C GLU A 23 17.57 12.75 -26.54
N TYR A 24 18.52 13.59 -26.08
CA TYR A 24 18.30 14.48 -24.95
C TYR A 24 17.39 15.64 -25.35
N GLY A 25 16.14 15.60 -24.90
CA GLY A 25 15.26 16.77 -24.88
C GLY A 25 15.70 17.74 -23.77
N VAL A 26 16.82 18.44 -23.97
CA VAL A 26 17.38 19.45 -23.02
C VAL A 26 16.29 20.40 -22.51
N SER A 27 15.38 20.81 -23.41
CA SER A 27 14.27 21.74 -23.10
C SER A 27 13.38 21.19 -22.00
N ASN A 28 13.03 19.90 -22.06
CA ASN A 28 12.08 19.29 -21.12
C ASN A 28 12.66 19.21 -19.69
N THR A 29 13.96 18.91 -19.54
CA THR A 29 14.61 18.93 -18.21
C THR A 29 14.70 20.35 -17.65
N ARG A 30 14.95 21.35 -18.49
CA ARG A 30 15.04 22.75 -18.05
C ARG A 30 13.67 23.25 -17.58
N GLU A 31 12.65 23.13 -18.43
CA GLU A 31 11.27 23.51 -18.11
C GLU A 31 10.77 22.82 -16.85
N PHE A 32 11.12 21.54 -16.66
CA PHE A 32 10.74 20.82 -15.46
C PHE A 32 11.41 21.34 -14.18
N ASN A 33 12.70 21.71 -14.24
CA ASN A 33 13.37 22.33 -13.10
C ASN A 33 12.88 23.76 -12.82
N GLU A 34 12.55 24.53 -13.86
CA GLU A 34 11.91 25.85 -13.73
C GLU A 34 10.55 25.71 -13.04
N PHE A 35 9.70 24.77 -13.46
CA PHE A 35 8.45 24.45 -12.79
C PHE A 35 8.63 24.11 -11.30
N ILE A 36 9.61 23.27 -10.96
CA ILE A 36 9.90 22.91 -9.56
C ILE A 36 10.29 24.16 -8.75
N CYS A 37 11.14 25.01 -9.32
CA CYS A 37 11.61 26.24 -8.68
C CYS A 37 10.49 27.26 -8.50
N ASP A 38 9.71 27.53 -9.55
CA ASP A 38 8.63 28.52 -9.54
C ASP A 38 7.51 28.15 -8.55
N MET A 39 7.30 26.86 -8.34
CA MET A 39 6.33 26.33 -7.38
C MET A 39 6.88 26.24 -5.94
N GLY A 40 8.16 26.56 -5.72
CA GLY A 40 8.81 26.44 -4.41
C GLY A 40 8.79 25.01 -3.88
N LEU A 41 9.16 24.04 -4.73
CA LEU A 41 9.12 22.63 -4.40
C LEU A 41 10.50 22.01 -4.27
N ASP A 42 10.64 21.10 -3.32
CA ASP A 42 11.80 20.26 -3.10
C ASP A 42 11.56 18.82 -3.57
N ASP A 43 12.51 18.30 -4.34
CA ASP A 43 12.66 16.88 -4.62
C ASP A 43 13.48 16.24 -3.50
N ILE A 44 12.76 15.60 -2.58
CA ILE A 44 13.35 15.02 -1.38
C ILE A 44 14.28 13.82 -1.66
N PRO A 45 15.20 13.51 -0.72
CA PRO A 45 16.11 12.38 -0.86
C PRO A 45 15.40 11.04 -1.09
N VAL A 46 16.02 10.23 -1.95
CA VAL A 46 15.53 8.89 -2.30
C VAL A 46 16.35 7.81 -1.62
N VAL A 47 15.68 6.82 -1.05
CA VAL A 47 16.25 5.61 -0.45
C VAL A 47 15.84 4.39 -1.27
N GLY A 48 16.77 3.44 -1.40
CA GLY A 48 16.56 2.19 -2.13
C GLY A 48 17.05 2.27 -3.57
N ARG A 49 16.17 1.99 -4.54
CA ARG A 49 16.51 2.03 -5.97
C ARG A 49 16.74 3.48 -6.43
N LYS A 50 17.41 3.62 -7.59
CA LYS A 50 17.70 4.93 -8.21
C LYS A 50 16.71 5.36 -9.28
N PHE A 51 16.06 4.39 -9.94
CA PHE A 51 15.17 4.60 -11.07
C PHE A 51 13.78 4.12 -10.74
N THR A 52 12.78 4.81 -11.26
CA THR A 52 11.36 4.44 -11.07
C THR A 52 10.78 3.81 -12.32
N TRP A 53 11.40 3.94 -13.49
CA TRP A 53 10.93 3.36 -14.72
C TRP A 53 12.04 2.55 -15.41
N TYR A 54 11.66 1.42 -16.00
CA TYR A 54 12.55 0.53 -16.73
C TYR A 54 11.90 0.10 -18.04
N ARG A 55 12.59 0.33 -19.15
CA ARG A 55 12.16 -0.15 -20.46
C ARG A 55 11.97 -1.68 -20.38
N PRO A 56 10.90 -2.27 -20.97
CA PRO A 56 10.61 -3.70 -20.83
C PRO A 56 11.77 -4.63 -21.23
N ASN A 57 12.53 -4.24 -22.26
CA ASN A 57 13.72 -4.97 -22.73
C ASN A 57 15.00 -4.74 -21.88
N GLY A 58 14.91 -3.94 -20.81
CA GLY A 58 16.00 -3.63 -19.90
C GLY A 58 17.06 -2.65 -20.44
N THR A 59 16.93 -2.16 -21.67
CA THR A 59 17.99 -1.36 -22.30
C THR A 59 18.06 0.07 -21.80
N ALA A 60 17.00 0.59 -21.17
CA ALA A 60 16.95 1.95 -20.63
C ALA A 60 16.19 2.02 -19.30
N ARG A 61 16.52 3.02 -18.48
CA ARG A 61 15.89 3.28 -17.18
C ARG A 61 15.93 4.76 -16.82
N SER A 62 14.89 5.24 -16.14
CA SER A 62 14.74 6.66 -15.77
C SER A 62 14.09 6.83 -14.38
N LYS A 63 14.34 7.94 -13.69
CA LYS A 63 13.54 8.38 -12.52
C LYS A 63 12.48 9.39 -13.00
N LEU A 64 11.26 8.91 -13.19
CA LEU A 64 10.12 9.70 -13.70
C LEU A 64 9.09 10.00 -12.60
N ASP A 65 9.02 9.13 -11.60
CA ASP A 65 8.08 9.20 -10.49
C ASP A 65 8.74 9.84 -9.27
N ARG A 66 8.07 10.81 -8.63
CA ARG A 66 8.66 11.60 -7.53
C ARG A 66 7.60 12.24 -6.65
N PHE A 67 7.96 12.46 -5.38
CA PHE A 67 7.31 13.37 -4.46
C PHE A 67 8.03 14.72 -4.51
N LEU A 68 7.29 15.78 -4.80
CA LEU A 68 7.75 17.17 -4.74
C LEU A 68 7.02 17.87 -3.59
N LEU A 69 7.75 18.37 -2.61
CA LEU A 69 7.20 18.88 -1.35
C LEU A 69 7.46 20.38 -1.23
N SER A 70 6.52 21.15 -0.70
CA SER A 70 6.81 22.55 -0.37
C SER A 70 7.44 22.71 1.00
N ASP A 71 8.01 23.89 1.24
CA ASP A 71 8.59 24.30 2.51
C ASP A 71 7.63 24.14 3.70
N GLU A 72 6.34 24.47 3.52
CA GLU A 72 5.34 24.31 4.58
C GLU A 72 5.10 22.84 4.93
N TRP A 73 5.18 21.95 3.94
CA TRP A 73 5.10 20.51 4.21
C TRP A 73 6.30 20.07 5.03
N LEU A 74 7.51 20.46 4.62
CA LEU A 74 8.76 20.09 5.29
C LEU A 74 8.87 20.70 6.69
N THR A 75 8.22 21.83 6.95
CA THR A 75 8.14 22.41 8.30
C THR A 75 7.40 21.51 9.28
N ILE A 76 6.31 20.87 8.83
CA ILE A 76 5.51 19.95 9.65
C ILE A 76 6.11 18.54 9.65
N TRP A 77 6.66 18.14 8.50
CA TRP A 77 7.07 16.78 8.19
C TRP A 77 8.55 16.72 7.77
N ALA A 78 9.44 17.31 8.56
CA ALA A 78 10.86 17.47 8.23
C ALA A 78 11.60 16.15 7.90
N GLY A 79 11.14 15.02 8.47
CA GLY A 79 11.69 13.70 8.20
C GLY A 79 11.21 13.01 6.92
N SER A 80 10.57 13.74 6.00
CA SER A 80 10.01 13.16 4.79
C SER A 80 11.11 12.61 3.88
N THR A 81 11.05 11.31 3.60
CA THR A 81 11.99 10.57 2.76
C THR A 81 11.22 9.76 1.71
N GLN A 82 11.70 9.75 0.48
CA GLN A 82 11.12 8.96 -0.60
C GLN A 82 11.81 7.59 -0.68
N TYR A 83 11.02 6.53 -0.85
CA TYR A 83 11.50 5.17 -1.10
C TYR A 83 11.05 4.72 -2.48
N ILE A 84 11.96 4.16 -3.26
CA ILE A 84 11.59 3.44 -4.49
C ILE A 84 11.51 1.95 -4.16
N LEU A 85 10.31 1.40 -4.25
CA LEU A 85 10.01 0.01 -3.92
C LEU A 85 10.40 -0.94 -5.06
N PRO A 86 10.52 -2.26 -4.81
CA PRO A 86 10.73 -3.23 -5.87
C PRO A 86 9.68 -3.15 -6.97
N ARG A 87 10.14 -3.22 -8.22
CA ARG A 87 9.27 -3.30 -9.42
C ARG A 87 8.46 -4.60 -9.41
N ASN A 88 7.19 -4.51 -9.77
CA ASN A 88 6.30 -5.65 -9.99
C ASN A 88 6.14 -5.92 -11.51
N ILE A 89 4.93 -6.26 -11.97
CA ILE A 89 4.60 -6.46 -13.40
C ILE A 89 4.58 -5.17 -14.24
N SER A 90 4.60 -3.99 -13.61
CA SER A 90 4.68 -2.70 -14.32
C SER A 90 6.12 -2.42 -14.76
N ASP A 91 6.27 -1.62 -15.81
CA ASP A 91 7.53 -0.97 -16.16
C ASP A 91 7.93 0.13 -15.15
N HIS A 92 7.00 0.60 -14.32
CA HIS A 92 7.24 1.49 -13.18
C HIS A 92 7.46 0.74 -11.85
N CYS A 93 8.24 1.36 -10.97
CA CYS A 93 8.47 0.99 -9.59
C CYS A 93 7.59 1.88 -8.71
N PRO A 94 6.79 1.30 -7.79
CA PRO A 94 6.04 2.10 -6.84
C PRO A 94 6.95 2.99 -5.98
N ILE A 95 6.53 4.22 -5.72
CA ILE A 95 7.20 5.12 -4.78
C ILE A 95 6.39 5.26 -3.49
N LEU A 96 7.10 5.42 -2.37
CA LEU A 96 6.52 5.55 -1.04
C LEU A 96 7.20 6.66 -0.26
N MET A 97 6.45 7.66 0.19
CA MET A 97 6.94 8.64 1.15
C MET A 97 6.80 8.09 2.57
N LYS A 98 7.86 8.18 3.37
CA LYS A 98 7.84 7.92 4.81
C LYS A 98 8.32 9.15 5.56
N ASN A 99 7.85 9.32 6.79
CA ASN A 99 8.36 10.34 7.69
C ASN A 99 9.04 9.67 8.90
N THR A 100 10.04 10.33 9.49
CA THR A 100 10.67 9.88 10.75
C THR A 100 9.74 10.04 11.95
N ASN A 101 8.75 10.94 11.87
CA ASN A 101 7.69 11.05 12.87
C ASN A 101 6.70 9.88 12.69
N LEU A 102 6.94 8.80 13.44
CA LEU A 102 6.12 7.58 13.42
C LEU A 102 4.97 7.60 14.42
N ASP A 103 4.94 8.58 15.33
CA ASP A 103 3.85 8.71 16.31
C ASP A 103 2.74 9.63 15.78
N TRP A 104 1.74 9.01 15.18
CA TRP A 104 0.52 9.66 14.69
C TRP A 104 -0.56 9.77 15.79
N GLY A 105 -0.17 9.56 17.05
CA GLY A 105 -1.07 9.42 18.17
C GLY A 105 -1.83 8.08 18.19
N PRO A 106 -2.84 7.95 19.06
CA PRO A 106 -3.61 6.73 19.18
C PRO A 106 -4.33 6.40 17.87
N LYS A 107 -4.03 5.23 17.29
CA LYS A 107 -4.68 4.78 16.05
C LYS A 107 -6.21 4.73 16.26
N PRO A 108 -7.00 5.49 15.48
CA PRO A 108 -8.44 5.49 15.61
C PRO A 108 -8.99 4.09 15.29
N PHE A 109 -10.05 3.69 16.00
CA PHE A 109 -10.80 2.51 15.63
C PHE A 109 -11.79 2.89 14.53
N LYS A 110 -11.71 2.20 13.41
CA LYS A 110 -12.64 2.34 12.28
C LYS A 110 -13.17 0.96 11.91
N SER A 111 -14.40 0.91 11.44
CA SER A 111 -14.95 -0.28 10.82
C SER A 111 -14.19 -0.59 9.53
N LEU A 112 -14.00 -1.87 9.22
CA LEU A 112 -13.43 -2.30 7.95
C LEU A 112 -14.55 -2.72 7.00
N ASP A 113 -14.47 -2.30 5.74
CA ASP A 113 -15.53 -2.59 4.76
C ASP A 113 -15.70 -4.11 4.56
N CYS A 114 -14.59 -4.87 4.60
CA CYS A 114 -14.60 -6.32 4.53
C CYS A 114 -15.36 -7.02 5.67
N TRP A 115 -15.62 -6.34 6.79
CA TRP A 115 -16.47 -6.90 7.84
C TRP A 115 -17.90 -7.06 7.36
N PHE A 116 -18.42 -6.11 6.58
CA PHE A 116 -19.80 -6.13 6.12
C PHE A 116 -20.05 -7.15 5.01
N GLU A 117 -19.01 -7.63 4.35
CA GLU A 117 -19.07 -8.73 3.38
C GLU A 117 -19.16 -10.11 4.06
N ASP A 118 -18.77 -10.21 5.33
CA ASP A 118 -18.89 -11.45 6.08
C ASP A 118 -20.34 -11.69 6.53
N LYS A 119 -20.88 -12.84 6.11
CA LYS A 119 -22.27 -13.23 6.39
C LYS A 119 -22.60 -13.26 7.89
N ASN A 120 -21.61 -13.52 8.75
CA ASN A 120 -21.79 -13.66 10.18
C ASN A 120 -21.59 -12.32 10.94
N PHE A 121 -21.13 -11.27 10.27
CA PHE A 121 -20.74 -10.03 10.95
C PHE A 121 -21.91 -9.33 11.65
N LEU A 122 -23.06 -9.21 10.97
CA LEU A 122 -24.23 -8.54 11.55
C LEU A 122 -24.77 -9.30 12.77
N ASP A 123 -24.82 -10.63 12.69
CA ASP A 123 -25.29 -11.47 13.79
C ASP A 123 -24.31 -11.43 14.97
N PHE A 124 -23.00 -11.44 14.69
CA PHE A 124 -21.96 -11.23 15.69
C PHE A 124 -22.12 -9.89 16.41
N GLY A 125 -22.33 -8.80 15.67
CA GLY A 125 -22.53 -7.46 16.23
C GLY A 125 -23.78 -7.37 17.11
N LYS A 126 -24.92 -7.90 16.63
CA LYS A 126 -26.18 -7.95 17.38
C LYS A 126 -26.03 -8.75 18.68
N LYS A 127 -25.39 -9.92 18.61
CA LYS A 127 -25.15 -10.78 19.76
C LYS A 127 -24.38 -10.03 20.85
N ILE A 128 -23.24 -9.44 20.52
CA ILE A 128 -22.44 -8.69 21.50
C ILE A 128 -23.21 -7.49 22.07
N TRP A 129 -23.93 -6.77 21.21
CA TRP A 129 -24.69 -5.62 21.66
C TRP A 129 -25.74 -5.98 22.73
N ASN A 130 -26.37 -7.14 22.58
CA ASN A 130 -27.37 -7.65 23.52
C ASN A 130 -26.74 -8.27 24.77
N GLU A 131 -25.56 -8.88 24.67
CA GLU A 131 -24.83 -9.45 25.82
C GLU A 131 -24.22 -8.38 26.74
N LEU A 132 -23.94 -7.18 26.24
CA LEU A 132 -23.39 -6.09 27.03
C LEU A 132 -24.47 -5.51 27.96
N ASN A 133 -24.43 -5.88 29.24
CA ASN A 133 -25.29 -5.32 30.28
C ASN A 133 -24.57 -4.15 30.97
N VAL A 134 -25.01 -2.93 30.67
CA VAL A 134 -24.48 -1.68 31.27
C VAL A 134 -25.64 -0.91 31.88
N HIS A 135 -25.47 -0.43 33.11
CA HIS A 135 -26.45 0.38 33.83
C HIS A 135 -25.95 1.82 34.00
N GLY A 136 -26.88 2.79 34.03
CA GLY A 136 -26.57 4.20 34.20
C GLY A 136 -27.46 5.09 33.32
N THR A 137 -27.02 6.33 33.10
CA THR A 137 -27.71 7.26 32.19
C THR A 137 -27.64 6.76 30.74
N GLY A 138 -28.61 7.10 29.91
CA GLY A 138 -28.65 6.63 28.51
C GLY A 138 -27.36 6.90 27.74
N ALA A 139 -26.77 8.10 27.90
CA ALA A 139 -25.50 8.46 27.27
C ALA A 139 -24.32 7.59 27.77
N PHE A 140 -24.27 7.29 29.06
CA PHE A 140 -23.25 6.43 29.65
C PHE A 140 -23.37 5.00 29.13
N VAL A 141 -24.60 4.46 29.09
CA VAL A 141 -24.88 3.11 28.58
C VAL A 141 -24.42 2.97 27.13
N VAL A 142 -24.77 3.92 26.27
CA VAL A 142 -24.34 3.90 24.85
C VAL A 142 -22.83 3.97 24.72
N LYS A 143 -22.17 4.88 25.44
CA LYS A 143 -20.71 5.04 25.42
C LYS A 143 -19.99 3.74 25.81
N GLU A 144 -20.35 3.13 26.93
CA GLU A 144 -19.68 1.91 27.41
C GLU A 144 -20.02 0.69 26.56
N LYS A 145 -21.25 0.61 26.00
CA LYS A 145 -21.58 -0.42 25.00
C LYS A 145 -20.72 -0.30 23.74
N LEU A 146 -20.56 0.91 23.19
CA LEU A 146 -19.70 1.13 22.02
C LEU A 146 -18.23 0.80 22.32
N LYS A 147 -17.76 1.12 23.52
CA LYS A 147 -16.41 0.74 23.98
C LYS A 147 -16.24 -0.77 24.06
N GLY A 148 -17.18 -1.49 24.68
CA GLY A 148 -17.16 -2.94 24.76
C GLY A 148 -17.25 -3.60 23.37
N LEU A 149 -18.14 -3.10 22.51
CA LEU A 149 -18.28 -3.56 21.13
C LEU A 149 -16.99 -3.39 20.34
N LYS A 150 -16.33 -2.23 20.46
CA LYS A 150 -15.02 -1.97 19.84
C LYS A 150 -13.97 -3.00 20.22
N ASP A 151 -13.87 -3.36 21.51
CA ASP A 151 -12.86 -4.32 21.97
C ASP A 151 -13.14 -5.75 21.47
N LYS A 152 -14.42 -6.14 21.43
CA LYS A 152 -14.84 -7.43 20.85
C LYS A 152 -14.61 -7.50 19.35
N LEU A 153 -14.94 -6.43 18.62
CA LEU A 153 -14.68 -6.32 17.17
C LEU A 153 -13.20 -6.39 16.84
N LYS A 154 -12.33 -5.71 17.62
CA LYS A 154 -10.87 -5.81 17.45
C LYS A 154 -10.37 -7.24 17.59
N ARG A 155 -10.86 -7.96 18.60
CA ARG A 155 -10.50 -9.36 18.85
C ARG A 155 -10.98 -10.26 17.72
N TRP A 156 -12.26 -10.16 17.37
CA TRP A 156 -12.84 -10.93 16.29
C TRP A 156 -12.14 -10.68 14.96
N ASN A 157 -11.80 -9.43 14.63
CA ASN A 157 -11.04 -9.13 13.43
C ASN A 157 -9.67 -9.85 13.41
N LYS A 158 -8.96 -9.86 14.55
CA LYS A 158 -7.67 -10.54 14.67
C LYS A 158 -7.80 -12.06 14.55
N GLU A 159 -8.85 -12.65 15.11
CA GLU A 159 -9.07 -14.11 15.10
C GLU A 159 -9.64 -14.61 13.76
N HIS A 160 -10.56 -13.85 13.17
CA HIS A 160 -11.28 -14.23 11.97
C HIS A 160 -10.53 -13.87 10.67
N PHE A 161 -10.02 -12.64 10.58
CA PHE A 161 -9.28 -12.18 9.38
C PHE A 161 -7.77 -12.27 9.56
N GLY A 162 -7.26 -12.07 10.76
CA GLY A 162 -5.82 -12.12 11.04
C GLY A 162 -5.01 -11.07 10.28
N ASP A 163 -3.72 -11.35 10.08
CA ASP A 163 -2.83 -10.50 9.28
C ASP A 163 -2.92 -10.89 7.81
N ILE A 164 -3.68 -10.12 7.04
CA ILE A 164 -3.91 -10.35 5.61
C ILE A 164 -2.60 -10.38 4.83
N GLN A 165 -1.63 -9.52 5.16
CA GLN A 165 -0.35 -9.49 4.45
C GLN A 165 0.47 -10.75 4.73
N LYS A 166 0.49 -11.20 5.99
CA LYS A 166 1.14 -12.46 6.35
C LYS A 166 0.48 -13.66 5.64
N GLN A 167 -0.84 -13.65 5.49
CA GLN A 167 -1.55 -14.68 4.75
C GLN A 167 -1.24 -14.63 3.25
N LEU A 168 -1.21 -13.45 2.63
CA LEU A 168 -0.82 -13.27 1.22
C LEU A 168 0.58 -13.84 0.96
N ASN A 169 1.58 -13.43 1.75
CA ASN A 169 2.95 -13.91 1.60
C ASN A 169 3.04 -15.44 1.75
N ARG A 170 2.25 -16.03 2.65
CA ARG A 170 2.20 -17.49 2.83
C ARG A 170 1.60 -18.18 1.61
N VAL A 171 0.48 -17.69 1.08
CA VAL A 171 -0.17 -18.27 -0.10
C VAL A 171 0.71 -18.12 -1.34
N GLU A 172 1.34 -16.97 -1.52
CA GLU A 172 2.32 -16.71 -2.59
C GLU A 172 3.52 -17.67 -2.48
N GLY A 173 4.05 -17.88 -1.27
CA GLY A 173 5.10 -18.87 -1.03
C GLY A 173 4.68 -20.29 -1.43
N LEU A 174 3.49 -20.74 -1.04
CA LEU A 174 2.98 -22.08 -1.39
C LEU A 174 2.75 -22.24 -2.90
N LEU A 175 2.23 -21.21 -3.57
CA LEU A 175 2.07 -21.20 -5.02
C LEU A 175 3.43 -21.33 -5.72
N ASN A 176 4.44 -20.57 -5.28
CA ASN A 176 5.79 -20.65 -5.82
C ASN A 176 6.43 -22.04 -5.65
N GLU A 177 6.17 -22.73 -4.53
CA GLU A 177 6.67 -24.11 -4.35
C GLU A 177 6.00 -25.10 -5.31
N LEU A 178 4.70 -24.94 -5.58
CA LEU A 178 3.99 -25.75 -6.58
C LEU A 178 4.46 -25.43 -8.01
N ASP A 179 4.74 -24.16 -8.31
CA ASP A 179 5.30 -23.75 -9.61
C ASP A 179 6.68 -24.36 -9.83
N LYS A 180 7.58 -24.29 -8.84
CA LYS A 180 8.91 -24.95 -8.91
C LYS A 180 8.81 -26.46 -9.08
N LYS A 181 7.83 -27.10 -8.42
CA LYS A 181 7.61 -28.54 -8.58
C LYS A 181 7.14 -28.86 -10.00
N GLN A 182 6.26 -28.03 -10.56
CA GLN A 182 5.75 -28.15 -11.92
C GLN A 182 6.86 -27.99 -12.98
N ASP A 183 7.87 -27.15 -12.72
CA ASP A 183 9.03 -26.99 -13.60
C ASP A 183 9.88 -28.27 -13.72
N LEU A 184 9.86 -29.13 -12.69
CA LEU A 184 10.64 -30.37 -12.64
C LEU A 184 9.85 -31.59 -13.11
N LYS A 185 8.54 -31.64 -12.82
CA LYS A 185 7.65 -32.74 -13.18
C LYS A 185 6.18 -32.29 -13.16
N ASP A 186 5.34 -32.99 -13.90
CA ASP A 186 3.90 -32.74 -13.86
C ASP A 186 3.33 -32.88 -12.44
N LEU A 187 2.45 -31.94 -12.06
CA LEU A 187 1.73 -31.96 -10.80
C LEU A 187 0.71 -33.10 -10.79
N GLU A 188 0.52 -33.73 -9.64
CA GLU A 188 -0.53 -34.73 -9.44
C GLU A 188 -1.93 -34.07 -9.38
N ASP A 189 -3.00 -34.84 -9.57
CA ASP A 189 -4.37 -34.29 -9.59
C ASP A 189 -4.74 -33.56 -8.30
N GLU A 190 -4.27 -34.06 -7.15
CA GLU A 190 -4.46 -33.41 -5.85
C GLU A 190 -3.73 -32.08 -5.76
N GLU A 191 -2.51 -32.01 -6.29
CA GLU A 191 -1.70 -30.79 -6.29
C GLU A 191 -2.26 -29.73 -7.22
N ARG A 192 -2.83 -30.13 -8.36
CA ARG A 192 -3.54 -29.20 -9.26
C ARG A 192 -4.79 -28.63 -8.61
N ARG A 193 -5.54 -29.45 -7.84
CA ARG A 193 -6.69 -28.96 -7.05
C ARG A 193 -6.24 -27.99 -5.96
N ASN A 194 -5.22 -28.35 -5.18
CA ASN A 194 -4.65 -27.47 -4.16
C ASN A 194 -4.14 -26.15 -4.76
N LYS A 195 -3.46 -26.19 -5.91
CA LYS A 195 -3.01 -24.98 -6.63
C LYS A 195 -4.18 -24.07 -6.97
N LYS A 196 -5.27 -24.62 -7.49
CA LYS A 196 -6.49 -23.86 -7.81
C LYS A 196 -7.11 -23.23 -6.56
N GLU A 197 -7.24 -23.99 -5.47
CA GLU A 197 -7.74 -23.47 -4.18
C GLU A 197 -6.86 -22.34 -3.63
N LEU A 198 -5.54 -22.48 -3.73
CA LEU A 198 -4.59 -21.43 -3.33
C LEU A 198 -4.71 -20.19 -4.21
N GLN A 199 -4.93 -20.33 -5.52
CA GLN A 199 -5.17 -19.21 -6.43
C GLN A 199 -6.47 -18.47 -6.11
N GLU A 200 -7.57 -19.19 -5.86
CA GLU A 200 -8.85 -18.61 -5.45
C GLU A 200 -8.68 -17.85 -4.13
N ARG A 201 -8.02 -18.47 -3.15
CA ARG A 201 -7.72 -17.85 -1.85
C ARG A 201 -6.82 -16.62 -1.99
N PHE A 202 -5.83 -16.66 -2.88
CA PHE A 202 -4.97 -15.51 -3.16
C PHE A 202 -5.79 -14.34 -3.71
N CYS A 203 -6.65 -14.59 -4.69
CA CYS A 203 -7.55 -13.58 -5.25
C CYS A 203 -8.45 -12.94 -4.19
N ASP A 204 -9.04 -13.75 -3.30
CA ASP A 204 -9.89 -13.24 -2.22
C ASP A 204 -9.11 -12.40 -1.21
N LEU A 205 -7.93 -12.85 -0.80
CA LEU A 205 -7.06 -12.08 0.10
C LEU A 205 -6.58 -10.78 -0.55
N ALA A 206 -6.27 -10.81 -1.85
CA ALA A 206 -5.82 -9.64 -2.60
C ALA A 206 -6.92 -8.58 -2.67
N LYS A 207 -8.16 -8.98 -3.02
CA LYS A 207 -9.34 -8.09 -3.03
C LYS A 207 -9.59 -7.46 -1.67
N ARG A 208 -9.51 -8.26 -0.59
CA ARG A 208 -9.67 -7.74 0.78
C ARG A 208 -8.56 -6.76 1.15
N ASN A 209 -7.32 -7.07 0.81
CA ASN A 209 -6.19 -6.17 1.06
C ASN A 209 -6.35 -4.85 0.30
N GLU A 210 -6.76 -4.91 -0.97
CA GLU A 210 -7.05 -3.75 -1.80
C GLU A 210 -8.15 -2.88 -1.18
N SER A 211 -9.28 -3.48 -0.78
CA SER A 211 -10.38 -2.78 -0.09
C SER A 211 -9.89 -2.06 1.17
N LEU A 212 -9.07 -2.75 1.98
CA LEU A 212 -8.50 -2.21 3.21
C LEU A 212 -7.51 -1.06 2.94
N LEU A 213 -6.65 -1.19 1.93
CA LEU A 213 -5.73 -0.14 1.49
C LEU A 213 -6.48 1.06 0.93
N ARG A 214 -7.53 0.84 0.13
CA ARG A 214 -8.40 1.88 -0.40
C ARG A 214 -9.08 2.66 0.72
N GLN A 215 -9.65 1.96 1.71
CA GLN A 215 -10.26 2.59 2.87
C GLN A 215 -9.22 3.43 3.65
N LYS A 216 -8.02 2.90 3.87
CA LYS A 216 -6.90 3.60 4.52
C LYS A 216 -6.43 4.85 3.76
N SER A 217 -6.33 4.77 2.44
CA SER A 217 -5.87 5.86 1.58
C SER A 217 -6.80 7.07 1.58
N ARG A 218 -8.09 6.85 1.88
CA ARG A 218 -9.14 7.87 1.90
C ARG A 218 -9.45 8.39 3.31
N ILE A 219 -8.62 8.03 4.29
CA ILE A 219 -8.71 8.58 5.63
C ILE A 219 -8.25 10.04 5.57
N LYS A 220 -9.23 10.93 5.52
CA LYS A 220 -9.08 12.33 5.96
C LYS A 220 -8.96 12.39 7.48
#